data_AF-A0A947NP29-F1
#
_entry.id   AF-A0A947NP29-F1
#
_cell.length_a   1.000
_cell.length_b   1.000
_cell.length_c   1.000
_cell.angle_alpha   90.00
_cell.angle_beta   90.00
_cell.angle_gamma   90.00
#
_symmetry.space_group_name_H-M   'P 1'
#
loop_
_entity.id
_entity.type
_entity.pdbx_description
1 polymer ?
#
loop_
_entity_poly.entity_id
_entity_poly.type
_entity_poly.pdbx_seq_one_letter_code
_entity_poly.pdbx_strand_id
1 'polypeptide(L)' 'MHYLIDPGKPAQNGKVERSHRSDQETFYDRNTFRTLKELKKKIRIWNE' A
#
# COMPACT_ATOMS: atom_id res chain seq x y z
N MET A 1 -1.17 5.28 -10.59
CA MET A 1 -0.53 4.43 -11.62
C MET A 1 0.97 4.42 -11.36
N HIS A 2 1.49 3.40 -10.70
CA HIS A 2 2.94 3.18 -10.59
C HIS A 2 3.31 2.20 -11.72
N TYR A 3 3.98 2.69 -12.77
CA TYR A 3 4.53 1.85 -13.84
C TYR A 3 6.01 2.16 -13.99
N LEU A 4 6.85 1.27 -13.46
CA LEU A 4 8.29 1.18 -13.76
C LEU A 4 8.73 -0.29 -13.67
N ILE A 5 7.96 -1.19 -14.29
CA ILE A 5 8.36 -2.60 -14.46
C ILE A 5 8.32 -2.86 -15.95
N ASP A 6 9.49 -3.13 -16.53
CA ASP A 6 9.54 -3.54 -17.92
C ASP A 6 8.89 -4.94 -18.04
N PRO A 7 8.09 -5.19 -19.09
CA PRO A 7 7.54 -6.52 -19.34
C PRO A 7 8.64 -7.58 -19.32
N GLY A 8 8.47 -8.62 -18.50
CA GLY A 8 9.44 -9.73 -18.39
C GLY A 8 10.57 -9.54 -17.37
N LYS A 9 10.57 -8.48 -16.55
CA LYS A 9 11.54 -8.27 -15.46
C LYS A 9 10.90 -8.27 -14.06
N PRO A 10 10.37 -9.41 -13.57
CA PRO A 10 9.70 -9.50 -12.26
C PRO A 10 10.61 -9.16 -11.07
N ALA A 11 11.93 -9.25 -11.23
CA ALA A 11 12.90 -8.89 -10.20
C ALA A 11 12.86 -7.39 -9.82
N GLN A 12 12.44 -6.51 -10.73
CA GLN A 12 12.25 -5.07 -10.44
C GLN A 12 11.08 -4.83 -9.47
N ASN A 13 10.17 -5.80 -9.32
CA ASN A 13 9.00 -5.69 -8.45
C ASN A 13 9.34 -5.82 -6.96
N GLY A 14 10.53 -6.30 -6.60
CA GLY A 14 10.87 -6.63 -5.22
C GLY A 14 10.79 -5.46 -4.23
N LYS A 15 11.02 -4.22 -4.66
CA LYS A 15 10.86 -3.03 -3.78
C LYS A 15 9.39 -2.68 -3.56
N VAL A 16 8.57 -2.79 -4.61
CA VAL A 16 7.14 -2.47 -4.59
C VAL A 16 6.39 -3.48 -3.73
N GLU A 17 6.64 -4.77 -3.95
CA GLU A 17 6.07 -5.86 -3.15
C GLU A 17 6.43 -5.74 -1.66
N ARG A 18 7.66 -5.33 -1.33
CA ARG A 18 8.07 -5.07 0.06
C ARG A 18 7.35 -3.88 0.66
N SER A 19 7.16 -2.79 -0.09
CA SER A 19 6.39 -1.63 0.37
C SER A 19 4.94 -2.02 0.65
N HIS A 20 4.30 -2.73 -0.28
CA HIS A 20 2.92 -3.18 -0.10
C HIS A 20 2.75 -4.10 1.10
N ARG A 21 3.69 -5.03 1.34
CA ARG A 21 3.66 -5.88 2.54
C ARG A 21 3.80 -5.07 3.83
N SER A 22 4.73 -4.12 3.85
CA SER A 22 4.93 -3.24 5.01
C SER A 22 3.67 -2.39 5.28
N ASP A 23 3.07 -1.82 4.24
CA ASP A 23 1.83 -1.04 4.36
C ASP A 23 0.68 -1.93 4.85
N GLN A 24 0.61 -3.19 4.40
CA GLN A 24 -0.36 -4.18 4.87
C GLN A 24 -0.21 -4.43 6.39
N GLU A 25 0.99 -4.80 6.85
CA GLU A 25 1.24 -5.14 8.26
C GLU A 25 1.11 -3.95 9.22
N THR A 26 1.48 -2.74 8.75
CA THR A 26 1.54 -1.55 9.62
C THR A 26 0.24 -0.77 9.63
N PHE A 27 -0.50 -0.71 8.51
CA PHE A 27 -1.69 0.11 8.38
C PHE A 27 -2.95 -0.74 8.22
N TYR A 28 -3.02 -1.60 7.21
CA TYR A 28 -4.27 -2.31 6.88
C TYR A 28 -4.63 -3.39 7.89
N ASP A 29 -3.68 -4.16 8.40
CA ASP A 29 -3.94 -5.24 9.39
C ASP A 29 -4.30 -4.67 10.78
N ARG A 30 -3.83 -3.46 11.08
CA ARG A 30 -4.09 -2.79 12.37
C ARG A 30 -5.36 -1.94 12.37
N ASN A 31 -5.97 -1.73 11.22
CA ASN A 31 -7.14 -0.87 11.08
C ASN A 31 -8.30 -1.61 10.41
N THR A 32 -9.45 -1.64 11.06
CA THR A 32 -10.69 -2.03 10.41
C THR A 32 -11.37 -0.80 9.79
N PHE A 33 -11.91 -0.97 8.59
CA PHE A 33 -12.63 0.07 7.87
C PHE A 33 -14.01 -0.48 7.51
N ARG A 34 -15.07 0.24 7.89
CA ARG A 34 -16.44 -0.14 7.54
C ARG A 34 -16.95 0.63 6.34
N THR A 35 -16.32 1.79 6.05
CA THR A 35 -16.67 2.63 4.90
C THR A 35 -15.43 3.20 4.21
N LEU A 36 -15.56 3.52 2.91
CA LEU A 36 -14.49 4.19 2.15
C LEU A 36 -14.11 5.56 2.73
N LYS A 37 -15.04 6.24 3.40
CA LYS A 37 -14.78 7.54 4.05
C LYS A 37 -13.84 7.40 5.24
N GLU A 38 -14.00 6.34 6.03
CA GLU A 38 -13.10 6.03 7.16
C GLU A 38 -11.70 5.68 6.67
N LEU A 39 -11.60 4.88 5.61
CA LEU A 39 -10.33 4.56 4.96
C LEU A 39 -9.59 5.84 4.54
N LYS A 40 -10.26 6.74 3.80
CA LYS A 40 -9.67 8.01 3.38
C LYS A 40 -9.22 8.88 4.54
N LYS A 41 -10.01 8.95 5.63
CA LYS A 41 -9.66 9.72 6.82
C LYS A 41 -8.42 9.17 7.51
N LYS A 42 -8.36 7.84 7.72
CA LYS A 42 -7.22 7.19 8.38
C LYS A 42 -5.95 7.24 7.53
N ILE A 43 -6.05 7.08 6.21
CA ILE A 43 -4.90 7.27 5.29
C ILE A 43 -4.38 8.70 5.38
N ARG A 44 -5.26 9.70 5.45
CA ARG A 44 -4.84 11.10 5.57
C ARG A 44 -4.09 11.37 6.87
N ILE A 45 -4.54 10.81 7.99
CA ILE A 45 -3.86 10.93 9.30
C ILE A 45 -2.53 10.17 9.30
N TRP A 46 -2.45 9.01 8.64
CA TRP A 46 -1.22 8.21 8.58
C TRP A 46 -0.12 8.85 7.71
N ASN A 47 -0.50 9.67 6.72
CA ASN A 47 0.43 10.40 5.85
C ASN A 47 0.81 11.79 6.38
N GLU A 48 0.27 12.21 7.53
CA GLU A 48 0.58 13.49 8.20
C GLU A 48 1.75 13.32 9.16
#